data_AF-A0AAW6NGM2-F1
#
_entry.id   AF-A0AAW6NGM2-F1
#
_cell.length_a   1.000
_cell.length_b   1.000
_cell.length_c   1.000
_cell.angle_alpha   90.00
_cell.angle_beta   90.00
_cell.angle_gamma   90.00
#
_symmetry.space_group_name_H-M   'P 1'
#
loop_
_entity.id
_entity.type
_entity.pdbx_description
1 polymer ?
#
loop_
_entity_poly.entity_id
_entity_poly.type
_entity_poly.pdbx_seq_one_letter_code
_entity_poly.pdbx_strand_id
1 'polypeptide(L)'
;MKKKHWWQSDALKWSVIGLLCLLVGYLVVLMYVQGEYLFAIMTLILSSVGLYIFANRKAYAWRYVYPGVAGMGLFVLFPLICTIAIAFTNYSSTNQLAQERATQVLLDRSYQAGKTFNFGLYPAGDEWKLALTDGESGKTYLSDAFKFGGEQKLTLKEAAALPEGERANLRIITQNRQALTQLTAVLPDESKVIMSSLRQFSGTQPLYTLADDGTLTNNQSGVKYRPNNDIGFYQSVNADGSW
;
A
#
# COMPACT_ATOMS: atom_id res chain seq x y z
N MET A 1 -56.59 35.62 -8.19
CA MET A 1 -56.05 34.26 -7.93
C MET A 1 -54.55 34.26 -8.21
N LYS A 2 -53.69 34.07 -7.19
CA LYS A 2 -52.22 34.06 -7.38
C LYS A 2 -51.82 32.74 -8.07
N LYS A 3 -51.22 32.82 -9.26
CA LYS A 3 -50.65 31.65 -9.97
C LYS A 3 -49.58 31.02 -9.09
N LYS A 4 -49.84 29.81 -8.60
CA LYS A 4 -48.87 28.99 -7.84
C LYS A 4 -47.83 28.50 -8.87
N HIS A 5 -46.63 29.10 -8.85
CA HIS A 5 -45.53 28.73 -9.76
C HIS A 5 -45.24 27.23 -9.63
N TRP A 6 -45.03 26.52 -10.74
CA TRP A 6 -44.75 25.07 -10.81
C TRP A 6 -43.59 24.61 -9.90
N TRP A 7 -42.63 25.51 -9.64
CA TRP A 7 -41.51 25.35 -8.71
C TRP A 7 -41.88 25.29 -7.22
N GLN A 8 -43.14 25.56 -6.85
CA GLN A 8 -43.65 25.49 -5.47
C GLN A 8 -44.53 24.25 -5.21
N SER A 9 -44.56 23.30 -6.15
CA SER A 9 -45.32 22.06 -5.97
C SER A 9 -44.72 21.22 -4.84
N ASP A 10 -45.59 20.71 -3.96
CA ASP A 10 -45.13 19.86 -2.86
C ASP A 10 -44.52 18.54 -3.39
N ALA A 11 -44.95 18.08 -4.57
CA ALA A 11 -44.33 16.94 -5.28
C ALA A 11 -42.85 17.18 -5.65
N LEU A 12 -42.50 18.38 -6.14
CA LEU A 12 -41.11 18.71 -6.48
C LEU A 12 -40.22 18.73 -5.23
N LYS A 13 -40.73 19.26 -4.10
CA LYS A 13 -40.00 19.25 -2.83
C LYS A 13 -39.68 17.84 -2.35
N TRP A 14 -40.66 16.95 -2.35
CA TRP A 14 -40.47 15.55 -1.95
C TRP A 14 -39.57 14.79 -2.91
N SER A 15 -39.66 15.08 -4.22
CA SER A 15 -38.74 14.52 -5.23
C SER A 15 -37.28 14.93 -4.97
N VAL A 16 -37.03 16.22 -4.71
CA VAL A 16 -35.70 16.73 -4.38
C VAL A 16 -35.16 16.10 -3.09
N ILE A 17 -35.98 16.00 -2.04
CA ILE A 17 -35.59 15.34 -0.79
C ILE A 17 -35.28 13.85 -1.02
N GLY A 18 -36.11 13.15 -1.79
CA GLY A 18 -35.89 11.74 -2.13
C GLY A 18 -34.58 11.53 -2.90
N LEU A 19 -34.30 12.37 -3.89
CA LEU A 19 -33.06 12.32 -4.67
C LEU A 19 -31.83 12.61 -3.79
N LEU A 20 -31.90 13.60 -2.91
CA LEU A 20 -30.83 13.90 -1.96
C LEU A 20 -30.62 12.74 -0.97
N CYS A 21 -31.69 12.11 -0.48
CA CYS A 21 -31.59 10.96 0.40
C CYS A 21 -30.93 9.77 -0.29
N LEU A 22 -31.26 9.51 -1.56
CA LEU A 22 -30.65 8.44 -2.35
C LEU A 22 -29.16 8.72 -2.56
N LEU A 23 -28.80 9.96 -2.91
CA LEU A 23 -27.40 10.38 -3.07
C LEU A 23 -26.62 10.20 -1.76
N VAL A 24 -27.15 10.68 -0.63
CA VAL A 24 -26.52 10.54 0.68
C VAL A 24 -26.34 9.06 1.05
N GLY A 25 -27.37 8.24 0.88
CA GLY A 25 -27.29 6.81 1.17
C GLY A 25 -26.24 6.10 0.30
N TYR A 26 -26.21 6.41 -0.99
CA TYR A 26 -25.20 5.87 -1.92
C TYR A 26 -23.78 6.26 -1.50
N LEU A 27 -23.53 7.54 -1.19
CA LEU A 27 -22.22 8.00 -0.75
C LEU A 27 -21.79 7.38 0.58
N VAL A 28 -22.70 7.24 1.54
CA VAL A 28 -22.39 6.61 2.84
C VAL A 28 -21.98 5.15 2.66
N VAL A 29 -22.69 4.39 1.80
CA VAL A 29 -22.32 3.01 1.49
C VAL A 29 -20.96 2.95 0.80
N LEU A 30 -20.69 3.84 -0.16
CA LEU A 30 -19.41 3.91 -0.85
C LEU A 30 -18.26 4.21 0.12
N MET A 31 -18.42 5.18 1.02
CA MET A 31 -17.45 5.50 2.07
C MET A 31 -17.20 4.32 3.01
N TYR A 32 -18.27 3.61 3.41
CA TYR A 32 -18.17 2.43 4.28
C TYR A 32 -17.36 1.30 3.62
N VAL A 33 -17.62 1.02 2.34
CA VAL A 33 -16.91 -0.03 1.58
C VAL A 33 -15.42 0.31 1.39
N GLN A 34 -15.07 1.59 1.33
CA GLN A 34 -13.68 2.04 1.26
C GLN A 34 -12.94 2.04 2.61
N GLY A 35 -13.64 1.74 3.72
CA GLY A 35 -13.08 1.72 5.08
C GLY A 35 -13.04 3.09 5.77
N GLU A 36 -13.63 4.13 5.17
CA GLU A 36 -13.66 5.49 5.70
C GLU A 36 -14.79 5.67 6.73
N TYR A 37 -14.77 4.87 7.80
CA TYR A 37 -15.87 4.76 8.77
C TYR A 37 -16.19 6.09 9.47
N LEU A 38 -15.17 6.87 9.84
CA LEU A 38 -15.36 8.14 10.53
C LEU A 38 -16.12 9.15 9.65
N PHE A 39 -15.71 9.26 8.37
CA PHE A 39 -16.38 10.13 7.40
C PHE A 39 -17.78 9.63 7.07
N ALA A 40 -17.97 8.32 6.90
CA ALA A 40 -19.29 7.73 6.65
C ALA A 40 -20.30 8.07 7.75
N ILE A 41 -19.91 7.90 9.02
CA ILE A 41 -20.74 8.22 10.18
C ILE A 41 -21.02 9.73 10.26
N MET A 42 -20.00 10.56 10.08
CA MET A 42 -20.15 12.02 10.12
C MET A 42 -21.09 12.53 9.02
N THR A 43 -20.92 12.08 7.78
CA THR A 43 -21.78 12.42 6.65
C THR A 43 -23.21 11.94 6.89
N LEU A 44 -23.40 10.72 7.40
CA LEU A 44 -24.72 10.20 7.73
C LEU A 44 -25.43 11.10 8.76
N ILE A 45 -24.77 11.42 9.89
CA ILE A 45 -25.36 12.24 10.95
C ILE A 45 -25.70 13.64 10.44
N LEU A 46 -24.75 14.33 9.79
CA LEU A 46 -24.97 15.67 9.25
C LEU A 46 -26.11 15.63 8.22
N SER A 47 -26.03 14.78 7.21
CA SER A 47 -27.03 14.72 6.16
C SER A 47 -28.41 14.31 6.66
N SER A 48 -28.52 13.39 7.63
CA SER A 48 -29.80 13.02 8.24
C SER A 48 -30.43 14.19 9.01
N VAL A 49 -29.63 14.92 9.80
CA VAL A 49 -30.10 16.12 10.51
C VAL A 49 -30.52 17.22 9.53
N GLY A 50 -29.73 17.45 8.48
CA GLY A 50 -30.06 18.38 7.41
C GLY A 50 -31.37 18.02 6.71
N LEU A 51 -31.50 16.79 6.22
CA LEU A 51 -32.72 16.32 5.55
C LEU A 51 -33.95 16.45 6.45
N TYR A 52 -33.82 16.13 7.74
CA TYR A 52 -34.90 16.30 8.72
C TYR A 52 -35.33 17.78 8.87
N ILE A 53 -34.37 18.71 8.99
CA ILE A 53 -34.64 20.16 9.12
C ILE A 53 -35.33 20.73 7.87
N PHE A 54 -34.93 20.28 6.68
CA PHE A 54 -35.53 20.74 5.42
C PHE A 54 -36.87 20.07 5.10
N ALA A 55 -37.10 18.83 5.56
CA ALA A 55 -38.38 18.13 5.43
C ALA A 55 -39.44 18.65 6.40
N ASN A 56 -39.09 18.91 7.65
CA ASN A 56 -40.06 19.33 8.67
C ASN A 56 -40.37 20.84 8.61
N ARG A 57 -41.65 21.21 8.62
CA ARG A 57 -42.08 22.61 8.66
C ARG A 57 -41.86 23.26 10.03
N LYS A 58 -41.86 22.48 11.12
CA LYS A 58 -41.63 22.99 12.48
C LYS A 58 -40.19 23.45 12.71
N ALA A 59 -39.25 22.99 11.88
CA ALA A 59 -37.83 23.34 11.96
C ALA A 59 -37.45 24.54 11.04
N TYR A 60 -38.39 25.43 10.70
CA TYR A 60 -38.14 26.49 9.73
C TYR A 60 -36.98 27.42 10.12
N ALA A 61 -36.88 27.81 11.40
CA ALA A 61 -35.78 28.63 11.90
C ALA A 61 -34.40 27.96 11.70
N TRP A 62 -34.34 26.64 11.88
CA TRP A 62 -33.11 25.86 11.73
C TRP A 62 -32.59 25.81 10.30
N ARG A 63 -33.39 26.08 9.28
CA ARG A 63 -32.93 26.08 7.87
C ARG A 63 -31.89 27.16 7.58
N TYR A 64 -31.92 28.26 8.32
CA TYR A 64 -30.97 29.36 8.20
C TYR A 64 -29.72 29.14 9.07
N VAL A 65 -29.88 28.46 10.20
CA VAL A 65 -28.80 28.22 11.18
C VAL A 65 -27.98 26.99 10.81
N TYR A 66 -28.63 25.94 10.30
CA TYR A 66 -28.02 24.63 10.05
C TYR A 66 -26.81 24.69 9.11
N PRO A 67 -26.82 25.40 7.96
CA PRO A 67 -25.63 25.48 7.11
C PRO A 67 -24.40 26.04 7.85
N GLY A 68 -24.59 27.04 8.70
CA GLY A 68 -23.53 27.62 9.51
C GLY A 68 -23.03 26.67 10.61
N VAL A 69 -23.95 26.02 11.32
CA VAL A 69 -23.60 25.03 12.36
C VAL A 69 -22.92 23.79 11.78
N ALA A 70 -23.35 23.31 10.60
CA ALA A 70 -22.70 22.22 9.90
C ALA A 70 -21.26 22.58 9.51
N GLY A 71 -21.04 23.79 8.98
CA GLY A 71 -19.71 24.29 8.67
C GLY A 71 -18.83 24.43 9.93
N MET A 72 -19.36 25.04 11.00
CA MET A 72 -18.65 25.14 12.28
C MET A 72 -18.34 23.75 12.87
N GLY A 73 -19.28 22.81 12.76
CA GLY A 73 -19.09 21.43 13.18
C GLY A 73 -17.92 20.76 12.45
N LEU A 74 -17.88 20.88 11.13
CA LEU A 74 -16.90 20.20 10.28
C LEU A 74 -15.52 20.86 10.32
N PHE A 75 -15.44 22.18 10.41
CA PHE A 75 -14.18 22.91 10.30
C PHE A 75 -13.63 23.44 11.63
N VAL A 76 -14.43 23.48 12.70
CA VAL A 76 -13.98 23.97 14.02
C VAL A 76 -14.09 22.87 15.07
N LEU A 77 -15.28 22.31 15.29
CA LEU A 77 -15.48 21.31 16.33
C LEU A 77 -14.77 19.99 16.02
N PHE A 78 -14.81 19.53 14.77
CA PHE A 78 -14.16 18.28 14.37
C PHE A 78 -12.64 18.33 14.56
N PRO A 79 -11.89 19.33 14.03
CA PRO A 79 -10.45 19.42 14.30
C PRO A 79 -10.14 19.54 15.79
N LEU A 80 -10.93 20.28 16.55
CA LEU A 80 -10.75 20.44 18.00
C LEU A 80 -10.88 19.10 18.74
N ILE A 81 -11.91 18.30 18.44
CA ILE A 81 -12.09 16.98 19.04
C ILE A 81 -10.95 16.05 18.64
N CYS A 82 -10.52 16.08 17.37
CA CYS A 82 -9.35 15.32 16.92
C CYS A 82 -8.07 15.71 17.67
N THR A 83 -7.83 16.99 17.91
CA THR A 83 -6.69 17.45 18.72
C THR A 83 -6.74 16.89 20.14
N ILE A 84 -7.91 16.92 20.78
CA ILE A 84 -8.10 16.33 22.11
C ILE A 84 -7.84 14.82 22.08
N ALA A 85 -8.39 14.10 21.09
CA ALA A 85 -8.20 12.67 20.96
C ALA A 85 -6.72 12.30 20.76
N ILE A 86 -6.02 13.01 19.87
CA ILE A 86 -4.58 12.83 19.62
C ILE A 86 -3.76 13.10 20.89
N ALA A 87 -4.17 14.06 21.73
CA ALA A 87 -3.47 14.36 22.97
C ALA A 87 -3.47 13.20 23.99
N PHE A 88 -4.38 12.23 23.86
CA PHE A 88 -4.38 10.99 24.66
C PHE A 88 -3.57 9.85 24.02
N THR A 89 -2.94 10.08 22.88
CA THR A 89 -2.12 9.08 22.16
C THR A 89 -0.64 9.42 22.26
N ASN A 90 0.22 8.46 21.94
CA ASN A 90 1.67 8.67 21.82
C ASN A 90 2.08 9.18 20.41
N TYR A 91 1.18 9.81 19.65
CA TYR A 91 1.45 10.30 18.29
C TYR A 91 2.55 11.36 18.29
N SER A 92 3.65 11.06 17.61
CA SER A 92 4.87 11.89 17.60
C SER A 92 5.68 11.64 16.32
N SER A 93 6.84 12.30 16.18
CA SER A 93 7.77 12.04 15.07
C SER A 93 8.34 10.62 15.06
N THR A 94 8.36 9.92 16.20
CA THR A 94 8.78 8.51 16.29
C THR A 94 7.62 7.56 16.05
N ASN A 95 6.41 7.89 16.55
CA ASN A 95 5.21 7.06 16.46
C ASN A 95 4.17 7.71 15.54
N GLN A 96 4.51 7.81 14.25
CA GLN A 96 3.65 8.46 13.26
C GLN A 96 2.75 7.48 12.49
N LEU A 97 3.22 6.24 12.33
CA LEU A 97 2.55 5.22 11.52
C LEU A 97 1.67 4.35 12.40
N ALA A 98 0.51 3.96 11.87
CA ALA A 98 -0.27 2.85 12.44
C ALA A 98 0.55 1.54 12.39
N GLN A 99 0.25 0.62 13.30
CA GLN A 99 1.00 -0.63 13.45
C GLN A 99 1.04 -1.44 12.15
N GLU A 100 -0.07 -1.51 11.41
CA GLU A 100 -0.18 -2.23 10.14
C GLU A 100 0.80 -1.67 9.11
N ARG A 101 0.88 -0.33 9.05
CA ARG A 101 1.79 0.35 8.12
C ARG A 101 3.25 0.21 8.55
N ALA A 102 3.53 0.28 9.85
CA ALA A 102 4.87 0.03 10.39
C ALA A 102 5.33 -1.40 10.08
N THR A 103 4.42 -2.39 10.20
CA THR A 103 4.68 -3.80 9.87
C THR A 103 5.05 -3.96 8.40
N GLN A 104 4.26 -3.37 7.49
CA GLN A 104 4.56 -3.39 6.06
C GLN A 104 5.94 -2.79 5.75
N VAL A 105 6.26 -1.64 6.34
CA VAL A 105 7.58 -1.01 6.16
C VAL A 105 8.72 -1.89 6.65
N LEU A 106 8.53 -2.64 7.74
CA LEU A 106 9.51 -3.60 8.22
C LEU A 106 9.66 -4.80 7.26
N LEU A 107 8.55 -5.32 6.74
CA LEU A 107 8.56 -6.44 5.77
C LEU A 107 9.18 -6.06 4.42
N ASP A 108 9.09 -4.78 4.04
CA ASP A 108 9.75 -4.25 2.84
C ASP A 108 11.27 -4.10 3.02
N ARG A 109 11.79 -4.16 4.26
CA ARG A 109 13.24 -4.13 4.48
C ARG A 109 13.87 -5.42 3.99
N SER A 110 15.02 -5.27 3.36
CA SER A 110 15.83 -6.37 2.88
C SER A 110 17.28 -6.20 3.32
N TYR A 111 18.02 -7.29 3.30
CA TYR A 111 19.46 -7.30 3.47
C TYR A 111 20.10 -8.06 2.32
N GLN A 112 21.35 -7.71 2.03
CA GLN A 112 22.11 -8.38 1.00
C GLN A 112 22.76 -9.63 1.58
N ALA A 113 22.23 -10.81 1.24
CA ALA A 113 22.84 -12.09 1.55
C ALA A 113 23.69 -12.54 0.35
N GLY A 114 25.00 -12.27 0.40
CA GLY A 114 25.95 -12.73 -0.61
C GLY A 114 26.27 -11.72 -1.70
N LYS A 115 26.64 -12.23 -2.88
CA LYS A 115 27.26 -11.46 -3.96
C LYS A 115 26.27 -10.64 -4.79
N THR A 116 26.81 -9.60 -5.44
CA THR A 116 26.10 -8.78 -6.43
C THR A 116 26.68 -9.05 -7.81
N PHE A 117 25.80 -9.24 -8.78
CA PHE A 117 26.13 -9.52 -10.17
C PHE A 117 25.55 -8.43 -11.06
N ASN A 118 26.36 -7.90 -11.98
CA ASN A 118 25.83 -7.04 -13.03
C ASN A 118 25.09 -7.93 -14.03
N PHE A 119 23.86 -7.57 -14.41
CA PHE A 119 23.12 -8.37 -15.39
C PHE A 119 23.02 -7.70 -16.75
N GLY A 120 23.05 -8.53 -17.78
CA GLY A 120 22.68 -8.19 -19.14
C GLY A 120 21.54 -9.09 -19.59
N LEU A 121 20.61 -8.51 -20.35
CA LEU A 121 19.55 -9.27 -21.00
C LEU A 121 19.84 -9.30 -22.50
N TYR A 122 19.80 -10.48 -23.09
CA TYR A 122 20.15 -10.70 -24.50
C TYR A 122 18.97 -11.37 -25.22
N PRO A 123 18.55 -10.86 -26.39
CA PRO A 123 17.51 -11.52 -27.18
C PRO A 123 18.03 -12.82 -27.78
N ALA A 124 17.19 -13.85 -27.79
CA ALA A 124 17.45 -15.16 -28.40
C ALA A 124 16.23 -15.58 -29.23
N GLY A 125 16.09 -15.00 -30.43
CA GLY A 125 14.86 -15.12 -31.23
C GLY A 125 13.69 -14.40 -30.56
N ASP A 126 12.59 -15.12 -30.34
CA ASP A 126 11.41 -14.61 -29.61
C ASP A 126 11.53 -14.77 -28.07
N GLU A 127 12.69 -15.20 -27.59
CA GLU A 127 12.99 -15.45 -26.18
C GLU A 127 14.14 -14.55 -25.70
N TRP A 128 14.46 -14.65 -24.41
CA TRP A 128 15.48 -13.87 -23.75
C TRP A 128 16.47 -14.79 -23.02
N LYS A 129 17.70 -14.33 -22.88
CA LYS A 129 18.72 -14.95 -22.03
C LYS A 129 19.19 -13.94 -21.00
N LEU A 130 19.33 -14.40 -19.76
CA LEU A 130 19.86 -13.62 -18.65
C LEU A 130 21.34 -13.97 -18.47
N ALA A 131 22.21 -12.97 -18.58
CA ALA A 131 23.62 -13.09 -18.26
C ALA A 131 23.92 -12.33 -16.97
N LEU A 132 24.62 -12.98 -16.03
CA LEU A 132 25.10 -12.40 -14.78
C LEU A 132 26.62 -12.40 -14.76
N THR A 133 27.24 -11.27 -14.47
CA THR A 133 28.70 -11.14 -14.39
C THR A 133 29.09 -10.75 -12.98
N ASP A 134 29.96 -11.57 -12.35
CA ASP A 134 30.60 -11.28 -11.08
C ASP A 134 31.69 -10.23 -11.31
N GLY A 135 31.55 -9.06 -10.69
CA GLY A 135 32.51 -7.96 -10.82
C GLY A 135 33.86 -8.24 -10.14
N GLU A 136 33.90 -9.14 -9.16
CA GLU A 136 35.13 -9.47 -8.42
C GLU A 136 35.93 -10.56 -9.13
N SER A 137 35.26 -11.63 -9.55
CA SER A 137 35.93 -12.78 -10.16
C SER A 137 35.99 -12.74 -11.69
N GLY A 138 35.27 -11.81 -12.33
CA GLY A 138 35.12 -11.73 -13.78
C GLY A 138 34.34 -12.91 -14.40
N LYS A 139 33.77 -13.80 -13.57
CA LYS A 139 33.03 -14.97 -14.04
C LYS A 139 31.67 -14.55 -14.57
N THR A 140 31.26 -15.16 -15.66
CA THR A 140 29.95 -14.93 -16.27
C THR A 140 29.10 -16.19 -16.16
N TYR A 141 27.83 -16.01 -15.83
CA TYR A 141 26.83 -17.05 -15.72
C TYR A 141 25.68 -16.73 -16.68
N LEU A 142 25.20 -17.74 -17.40
CA LEU A 142 24.20 -17.58 -18.44
C LEU A 142 23.03 -18.53 -18.20
N SER A 143 21.80 -18.01 -18.31
CA SER A 143 20.59 -18.83 -18.31
C SER A 143 20.34 -19.49 -19.67
N ASP A 144 19.54 -20.55 -19.67
CA ASP A 144 18.86 -21.00 -20.88
C ASP A 144 17.83 -19.94 -21.34
N ALA A 145 17.30 -20.08 -22.56
CA ALA A 145 16.34 -19.14 -23.11
C ALA A 145 15.00 -19.20 -22.34
N PHE A 146 14.40 -18.04 -22.07
CA PHE A 146 13.18 -17.91 -21.31
C PHE A 146 12.27 -16.81 -21.89
N LYS A 147 10.98 -16.88 -21.58
CA LYS A 147 10.00 -15.84 -21.89
C LYS A 147 9.57 -15.13 -20.62
N PHE A 148 9.28 -13.84 -20.73
CA PHE A 148 8.71 -13.09 -19.62
C PHE A 148 7.33 -13.64 -19.25
N GLY A 149 7.10 -13.81 -17.95
CA GLY A 149 5.80 -14.18 -17.42
C GLY A 149 5.92 -14.86 -16.06
N GLY A 150 5.21 -14.30 -15.06
CA GLY A 150 5.05 -14.88 -13.73
C GLY A 150 6.35 -15.13 -12.96
N GLU A 151 6.20 -15.79 -11.81
CA GLU A 151 7.32 -16.29 -11.02
C GLU A 151 7.94 -17.51 -11.70
N GLN A 152 9.24 -17.42 -12.00
CA GLN A 152 9.97 -18.52 -12.61
C GLN A 152 11.41 -18.56 -12.10
N LYS A 153 11.95 -19.77 -12.03
CA LYS A 153 13.33 -20.03 -11.60
C LYS A 153 14.20 -20.30 -12.83
N LEU A 154 15.28 -19.56 -12.97
CA LEU A 154 16.24 -19.70 -14.06
C LEU A 154 17.54 -20.29 -13.52
N THR A 155 17.88 -21.50 -13.93
CA THR A 155 19.20 -22.08 -13.62
C THR A 155 20.25 -21.48 -14.55
N LEU A 156 21.34 -20.97 -13.98
CA LEU A 156 22.46 -20.43 -14.73
C LEU A 156 23.62 -21.42 -14.77
N LYS A 157 24.35 -21.40 -15.88
CA LYS A 157 25.58 -22.18 -16.10
C LYS A 157 26.75 -21.22 -16.26
N GLU A 158 27.92 -21.58 -15.74
CA GLU A 158 29.13 -20.80 -15.98
C GLU A 158 29.47 -20.80 -17.47
N ALA A 159 29.74 -19.63 -18.03
CA ALA A 159 30.03 -19.42 -19.44
C ALA A 159 31.33 -18.61 -19.59
N ALA A 160 32.16 -19.00 -20.55
CA ALA A 160 33.45 -18.34 -20.81
C ALA A 160 33.29 -16.97 -21.48
N ALA A 161 32.14 -16.71 -22.11
CA ALA A 161 31.86 -15.47 -22.83
C ALA A 161 30.40 -15.03 -22.64
N LEU A 162 30.16 -13.74 -22.86
CA LEU A 162 28.80 -13.20 -22.96
C LEU A 162 28.10 -13.74 -24.22
N PRO A 163 26.75 -13.79 -24.23
CA PRO A 163 25.99 -14.21 -25.40
C PRO A 163 26.29 -13.36 -26.62
N GLU A 164 26.29 -13.99 -27.79
CA GLU A 164 26.27 -13.27 -29.06
C GLU A 164 24.92 -12.52 -29.21
N GLY A 165 25.00 -11.22 -29.47
CA GLY A 165 23.83 -10.36 -29.62
C GLY A 165 23.99 -9.00 -28.95
N GLU A 166 23.16 -8.04 -29.34
CA GLU A 166 23.14 -6.73 -28.73
C GLU A 166 22.46 -6.81 -27.35
N ARG A 167 23.12 -6.27 -26.32
CA ARG A 167 22.56 -6.19 -24.97
C ARG A 167 21.31 -5.30 -25.01
N ALA A 168 20.22 -5.79 -24.40
CA ALA A 168 18.99 -5.02 -24.29
C ALA A 168 19.23 -3.67 -23.61
N ASN A 169 18.67 -2.62 -24.20
CA ASN A 169 18.75 -1.28 -23.65
C ASN A 169 17.90 -1.11 -22.38
N LEU A 170 18.12 0.00 -21.67
CA LEU A 170 17.40 0.28 -20.42
C LEU A 170 15.88 0.41 -20.61
N ARG A 171 15.42 0.80 -21.80
CA ARG A 171 13.99 0.91 -22.12
C ARG A 171 13.32 -0.46 -22.08
N ILE A 172 13.91 -1.46 -22.71
CA ILE A 172 13.39 -2.84 -22.71
C ILE A 172 13.38 -3.42 -21.30
N ILE A 173 14.46 -3.20 -20.53
CA ILE A 173 14.56 -3.64 -19.14
C ILE A 173 13.45 -2.99 -18.29
N THR A 174 13.21 -1.70 -18.46
CA THR A 174 12.18 -0.97 -17.70
C THR A 174 10.78 -1.43 -18.06
N GLN A 175 10.50 -1.66 -19.35
CA GLN A 175 9.21 -2.17 -19.82
C GLN A 175 8.89 -3.56 -19.24
N ASN A 176 9.90 -4.41 -19.07
CA ASN A 176 9.75 -5.77 -18.57
C ASN A 176 10.12 -5.91 -17.09
N ARG A 177 10.28 -4.79 -16.35
CA ARG A 177 10.76 -4.78 -14.96
C ARG A 177 9.96 -5.70 -14.04
N GLN A 178 8.63 -5.67 -14.13
CA GLN A 178 7.78 -6.48 -13.25
C GLN A 178 8.03 -7.98 -13.44
N ALA A 179 8.17 -8.44 -14.68
CA ALA A 179 8.51 -9.83 -14.97
C ALA A 179 9.95 -10.16 -14.52
N LEU A 180 10.89 -9.25 -14.74
CA LEU A 180 12.28 -9.42 -14.30
C LEU A 180 12.42 -9.53 -12.77
N THR A 181 11.63 -8.78 -12.00
CA THR A 181 11.62 -8.85 -10.53
C THR A 181 11.03 -10.16 -9.99
N GLN A 182 10.27 -10.90 -10.81
CA GLN A 182 9.70 -12.21 -10.47
C GLN A 182 10.65 -13.36 -10.82
N LEU A 183 11.80 -13.09 -11.45
CA LEU A 183 12.81 -14.09 -11.76
C LEU A 183 13.66 -14.40 -10.53
N THR A 184 13.78 -15.68 -10.22
CA THR A 184 14.80 -16.19 -9.29
C THR A 184 15.88 -16.89 -10.08
N ALA A 185 17.05 -16.27 -10.16
CA ALA A 185 18.23 -16.85 -10.79
C ALA A 185 18.94 -17.79 -9.79
N VAL A 186 19.21 -19.03 -10.20
CA VAL A 186 19.89 -20.06 -9.41
C VAL A 186 21.26 -20.30 -10.01
N LEU A 187 22.32 -19.98 -9.27
CA LEU A 187 23.71 -20.15 -9.69
C LEU A 187 24.17 -21.61 -9.56
N PRO A 188 25.31 -22.00 -10.18
CA PRO A 188 25.85 -23.36 -10.09
C PRO A 188 26.18 -23.83 -8.66
N ASP A 189 26.37 -22.90 -7.72
CA ASP A 189 26.60 -23.16 -6.30
C ASP A 189 25.28 -23.23 -5.48
N GLU A 190 24.14 -23.37 -6.18
CA GLU A 190 22.77 -23.34 -5.65
C GLU A 190 22.35 -22.02 -4.98
N SER A 191 23.20 -20.99 -5.00
CA SER A 191 22.83 -19.69 -4.47
C SER A 191 21.74 -19.04 -5.34
N LYS A 192 20.80 -18.37 -4.67
CA LYS A 192 19.65 -17.72 -5.31
C LYS A 192 19.85 -16.23 -5.34
N VAL A 193 19.70 -15.64 -6.51
CA VAL A 193 19.79 -14.20 -6.72
C VAL A 193 18.54 -13.68 -7.42
N ILE A 194 18.10 -12.51 -7.00
CA ILE A 194 16.94 -11.81 -7.56
C ILE A 194 17.36 -10.43 -8.05
N MET A 195 16.52 -9.81 -8.86
CA MET A 195 16.77 -8.46 -9.36
C MET A 195 16.72 -7.44 -8.21
N SER A 196 17.85 -6.80 -7.89
CA SER A 196 17.94 -5.76 -6.87
C SER A 196 17.93 -4.35 -7.44
N SER A 197 18.31 -4.19 -8.71
CA SER A 197 18.21 -2.92 -9.43
C SER A 197 18.01 -3.15 -10.92
N LEU A 198 17.82 -2.08 -11.71
CA LEU A 198 17.75 -2.16 -13.17
C LEU A 198 19.07 -2.62 -13.83
N ARG A 199 20.14 -2.82 -13.06
CA ARG A 199 21.46 -3.23 -13.56
C ARG A 199 22.04 -4.44 -12.83
N GLN A 200 21.46 -4.85 -11.71
CA GLN A 200 22.06 -5.86 -10.84
C GLN A 200 21.06 -6.91 -10.36
N PHE A 201 21.58 -8.12 -10.21
CA PHE A 201 20.98 -9.19 -9.44
C PHE A 201 21.85 -9.44 -8.21
N SER A 202 21.22 -9.72 -7.07
CA SER A 202 21.95 -10.06 -5.84
C SER A 202 21.12 -11.04 -5.01
N GLY A 203 21.77 -11.70 -4.05
CA GLY A 203 21.10 -12.52 -3.05
C GLY A 203 20.36 -11.68 -2.01
N THR A 204 19.64 -10.64 -2.44
CA THR A 204 18.84 -9.82 -1.54
C THR A 204 17.69 -10.64 -0.99
N GLN A 205 17.54 -10.67 0.32
CA GLN A 205 16.49 -11.41 1.01
C GLN A 205 15.72 -10.46 1.94
N PRO A 206 14.42 -10.72 2.21
CA PRO A 206 13.68 -9.98 3.23
C PRO A 206 14.42 -10.02 4.56
N LEU A 207 14.55 -8.88 5.23
CA LEU A 207 15.20 -8.79 6.54
C LEU A 207 14.32 -9.37 7.64
N TYR A 208 13.00 -9.24 7.48
CA TYR A 208 12.03 -9.75 8.44
C TYR A 208 11.06 -10.71 7.78
N THR A 209 10.66 -11.74 8.53
CA THR A 209 9.55 -12.64 8.21
C THR A 209 8.48 -12.52 9.29
N LEU A 210 7.22 -12.38 8.88
CA LEU A 210 6.07 -12.36 9.78
C LEU A 210 5.57 -13.79 9.97
N ALA A 211 5.46 -14.22 11.22
CA ALA A 211 4.81 -15.46 11.61
C ALA A 211 3.30 -15.24 11.86
N ASP A 212 2.52 -16.33 11.84
CA ASP A 212 1.06 -16.31 12.01
C ASP A 212 0.61 -15.73 13.37
N ASP A 213 1.49 -15.77 14.37
CA ASP A 213 1.27 -15.22 15.71
C ASP A 213 1.58 -13.71 15.83
N GLY A 214 1.95 -13.07 14.72
CA GLY A 214 2.32 -11.65 14.66
C GLY A 214 3.77 -11.34 15.04
N THR A 215 4.60 -12.37 15.28
CA THR A 215 6.03 -12.21 15.60
C THR A 215 6.83 -11.94 14.32
N LEU A 216 7.66 -10.90 14.33
CA LEU A 216 8.64 -10.63 13.28
C LEU A 216 9.98 -11.27 13.63
N THR A 217 10.50 -12.13 12.76
CA THR A 217 11.83 -12.73 12.93
C THR A 217 12.83 -12.06 11.99
N ASN A 218 13.95 -11.59 12.51
CA ASN A 218 15.05 -11.06 11.71
C ASN A 218 15.81 -12.24 11.07
N ASN A 219 15.80 -12.32 9.74
CA ASN A 219 16.41 -13.42 8.99
C ASN A 219 17.95 -13.39 9.00
N GLN A 220 18.55 -12.25 9.34
CA GLN A 220 20.00 -12.08 9.43
C GLN A 220 20.55 -12.46 10.81
N SER A 221 19.89 -12.02 11.89
CA SER A 221 20.35 -12.25 13.27
C SER A 221 19.63 -13.38 14.00
N GLY A 222 18.47 -13.82 13.50
CA GLY A 222 17.60 -14.79 14.17
C GLY A 222 16.77 -14.21 15.34
N VAL A 223 16.93 -12.92 15.65
CA VAL A 223 16.22 -12.28 16.77
C VAL A 223 14.73 -12.13 16.44
N LYS A 224 13.87 -12.46 17.42
CA LYS A 224 12.41 -12.34 17.30
C LYS A 224 11.93 -11.04 17.94
N TYR A 225 10.98 -10.39 17.29
CA TYR A 225 10.38 -9.13 17.71
C TYR A 225 8.86 -9.27 17.77
N ARG A 226 8.23 -8.69 18.79
CA ARG A 226 6.78 -8.60 18.90
C ARG A 226 6.36 -7.13 19.09
N PRO A 227 5.11 -6.77 18.76
CA PRO A 227 4.62 -5.41 18.99
C PRO A 227 4.41 -5.16 20.50
N ASN A 228 5.14 -4.20 21.05
CA ASN A 228 4.93 -3.67 22.40
C ASN A 228 4.04 -2.41 22.31
N ASN A 229 2.76 -2.59 22.62
CA ASN A 229 1.74 -1.55 22.52
C ASN A 229 1.82 -0.48 23.63
N ASP A 230 2.56 -0.72 24.70
CA ASP A 230 2.73 0.26 25.79
C ASP A 230 3.62 1.43 25.33
N ILE A 231 4.63 1.13 24.51
CA ILE A 231 5.58 2.13 23.99
C ILE A 231 5.38 2.43 22.49
N GLY A 232 4.69 1.56 21.75
CA GLY A 232 4.44 1.71 20.32
C GLY A 232 5.58 1.24 19.42
N PHE A 233 6.35 0.23 19.86
CA PHE A 233 7.52 -0.27 19.10
C PHE A 233 7.52 -1.79 18.98
N TYR A 234 8.18 -2.30 17.93
CA TYR A 234 8.61 -3.69 17.90
C TYR A 234 9.82 -3.88 18.81
N GLN A 235 9.68 -4.72 19.83
CA GLN A 235 10.74 -5.01 20.79
C GLN A 235 11.16 -6.46 20.69
N SER A 236 12.45 -6.74 20.92
CA SER A 236 12.97 -8.10 20.91
C SER A 236 12.38 -8.90 22.07
N VAL A 237 12.13 -10.19 21.86
CA VAL A 237 11.60 -11.08 22.89
C VAL A 237 12.67 -12.11 23.25
N ASN A 238 12.93 -12.27 24.55
CA ASN A 238 13.81 -13.30 25.08
C ASN A 238 13.15 -14.69 25.02
N ALA A 239 13.94 -15.75 25.23
CA ALA A 239 13.46 -17.13 25.13
C ALA A 239 12.37 -17.49 26.16
N ASP A 240 12.27 -16.73 27.24
CA ASP A 240 11.27 -16.85 28.31
C ASP A 240 9.98 -16.05 28.03
N GLY A 241 9.90 -15.36 26.89
CA GLY A 241 8.76 -14.53 26.53
C GLY A 241 8.75 -13.15 27.17
N SER A 242 9.81 -12.79 27.91
CA SER A 242 10.01 -11.41 28.38
C SER A 242 10.44 -10.51 27.23
N TRP A 243 10.11 -9.23 27.37
CA TRP A 243 10.73 -8.17 26.59
C TRP A 243 12.13 -7.82 27.10
#